data_AF-A0A4Q1C6B4-F1
#
_entry.id   AF-A0A4Q1C6B4-F1
#
_cell.length_a   1.000
_cell.length_b   1.000
_cell.length_c   1.000
_cell.angle_alpha   90.00
_cell.angle_beta   90.00
_cell.angle_gamma   90.00
#
_symmetry.space_group_name_H-M   'P 1'
#
loop_
_entity.id
_entity.type
_entity.pdbx_description
1 polymer ?
#
loop_
_entity_poly.entity_id
_entity_poly.type
_entity_poly.pdbx_seq_one_letter_code
_entity_poly.pdbx_strand_id
1 'polypeptide(L)' 'MSAVSDDITADFIIEAQEILDRLGEQLVSLEQAPQDADQLNAVFRGYHTLKGGA' A
#
# COMPACT_ATOMS: atom_id res chain seq x y z
N MET A 1 7.82 -28.08 -3.77
CA MET A 1 7.25 -27.16 -2.78
C MET A 1 7.82 -25.75 -2.87
N SER A 2 9.07 -25.54 -3.32
CA SER A 2 9.67 -24.19 -3.50
C SER A 2 8.94 -23.28 -4.49
N ALA A 3 8.57 -23.79 -5.68
CA ALA A 3 8.04 -22.95 -6.76
C ALA A 3 6.70 -22.26 -6.42
N VAL A 4 5.86 -22.84 -5.56
CA VAL A 4 4.59 -22.22 -5.13
C VAL A 4 4.84 -21.08 -4.13
N SER A 5 5.86 -21.20 -3.28
CA SER A 5 6.24 -20.13 -2.36
C SER A 5 6.88 -18.95 -3.09
N ASP A 6 7.65 -19.23 -4.14
CA ASP A 6 8.26 -18.19 -4.98
C ASP A 6 7.20 -17.39 -5.76
N ASP A 7 6.15 -18.05 -6.26
CA ASP A 7 5.02 -17.44 -6.97
C ASP A 7 4.17 -16.54 -6.05
N ILE A 8 3.80 -17.05 -4.87
CA ILE A 8 3.08 -16.27 -3.84
C ILE A 8 3.91 -15.05 -3.39
N THR A 9 5.23 -15.21 -3.29
CA THR A 9 6.13 -14.10 -2.94
C THR A 9 6.18 -13.05 -4.04
N ALA A 10 6.21 -13.48 -5.30
CA ALA A 10 6.18 -12.57 -6.44
C ALA A 10 4.87 -11.78 -6.51
N ASP A 11 3.73 -12.45 -6.33
CA ASP A 11 2.40 -11.81 -6.27
C ASP A 11 2.33 -10.79 -5.13
N PHE A 12 2.81 -11.14 -3.94
CA PHE A 12 2.88 -10.21 -2.81
C PHE A 12 3.73 -8.97 -3.12
N ILE A 13 4.90 -9.15 -3.75
CA ILE A 13 5.78 -8.02 -4.11
C ILE A 13 5.09 -7.09 -5.11
N ILE A 14 4.37 -7.64 -6.09
CA ILE A 14 3.63 -6.85 -7.08
C ILE A 14 2.51 -6.06 -6.39
N GLU A 15 1.69 -6.70 -5.56
CA GLU A 15 0.62 -6.03 -4.82
C GLU A 15 1.16 -4.95 -3.87
N ALA A 16 2.27 -5.23 -3.19
CA ALA A 16 2.96 -4.28 -2.32
C ALA A 16 3.43 -3.03 -3.10
N GLN A 17 3.96 -3.21 -4.31
CA GLN A 17 4.37 -2.10 -5.18
C GLN A 17 3.17 -1.24 -5.59
N GLU A 18 2.06 -1.86 -6.01
CA GLU A 18 0.85 -1.11 -6.36
C GLU A 18 0.28 -0.31 -5.18
N ILE A 19 0.33 -0.86 -3.98
CA ILE A 19 -0.11 -0.17 -2.76
C ILE A 19 0.81 1.02 -2.47
N LEU A 20 2.13 0.85 -2.61
CA LEU A 20 3.12 1.91 -2.37
C LEU A 20 2.99 3.05 -3.38
N ASP A 21 2.74 2.75 -4.65
CA ASP A 21 2.52 3.77 -5.69
C ASP A 21 1.29 4.62 -5.36
N ARG A 22 0.17 3.97 -5.00
CA ARG A 22 -1.07 4.66 -4.58
C ARG A 22 -0.85 5.49 -3.32
N LEU A 23 -0.11 4.97 -2.34
CA LEU A 23 0.23 5.71 -1.12
C LEU A 23 1.03 6.97 -1.43
N GLY A 24 1.97 6.91 -2.39
CA GLY A 24 2.73 8.07 -2.84
C GLY A 24 1.82 9.19 -3.37
N GLU A 25 0.89 8.86 -4.25
CA GLU A 25 -0.08 9.83 -4.80
C GLU A 25 -0.98 10.44 -3.71
N GLN A 26 -1.44 9.60 -2.77
CA GLN A 26 -2.25 10.04 -1.65
C GLN A 26 -1.49 10.95 -0.69
N LEU A 27 -0.20 10.70 -0.44
CA LEU A 27 0.64 11.55 0.39
C LEU A 27 0.87 12.91 -0.25
N VAL A 28 1.22 12.96 -1.54
CA VAL A 28 1.37 14.24 -2.29
C VAL A 28 0.09 15.06 -2.24
N SER A 29 -1.06 14.40 -2.39
CA SER A 29 -2.34 15.09 -2.33
C SER A 29 -2.67 15.55 -0.89
N LEU A 30 -2.23 14.81 0.15
CA LEU A 30 -2.46 15.15 1.55
C LEU A 30 -1.58 16.32 1.99
N GLU A 31 -0.38 16.46 1.41
CA GLU A 31 0.48 17.64 1.60
C GLU A 31 -0.25 18.94 1.19
N GLN A 32 -1.10 18.88 0.16
CA GLN A 32 -1.89 20.03 -0.30
C GLN A 32 -3.13 20.27 0.57
N ALA A 33 -3.69 19.22 1.17
CA ALA A 33 -4.91 19.26 1.98
C ALA A 33 -4.74 18.53 3.33
N PRO A 34 -3.90 19.01 4.25
CA PRO A 34 -3.51 18.26 5.45
C PRO A 34 -4.65 18.06 6.47
N GLN A 35 -5.79 18.73 6.29
CA GLN A 35 -6.97 18.58 7.14
C GLN A 35 -8.04 17.65 6.52
N ASP A 36 -7.75 17.08 5.35
CA ASP A 36 -8.61 16.06 4.75
C ASP A 36 -8.47 14.74 5.53
N ALA A 37 -9.39 14.55 6.48
CA ALA A 37 -9.43 13.37 7.33
C ALA A 37 -9.70 12.08 6.54
N ASP A 38 -10.48 12.15 5.45
CA ASP A 38 -10.80 10.98 4.63
C ASP A 38 -9.55 10.50 3.89
N GLN A 39 -8.75 11.43 3.40
CA GLN A 39 -7.49 11.16 2.75
C GLN A 39 -6.43 10.64 3.72
N LEU A 40 -6.31 11.23 4.91
CA LEU A 40 -5.46 10.70 5.98
C LEU A 40 -5.85 9.25 6.35
N ASN A 41 -7.15 8.98 6.45
CA ASN A 41 -7.67 7.64 6.72
C ASN A 41 -7.36 6.67 5.57
N ALA A 42 -7.38 7.13 4.31
CA ALA A 42 -7.03 6.31 3.16
C ALA A 42 -5.55 5.89 3.19
N VAL A 43 -4.64 6.83 3.48
CA VAL A 43 -3.21 6.56 3.67
C VAL A 43 -3.00 5.52 4.79
N PHE A 44 -3.66 5.70 5.92
CA PHE A 44 -3.56 4.76 7.05
C PHE A 44 -4.01 3.34 6.68
N ARG A 45 -5.11 3.21 5.92
CA ARG A 45 -5.58 1.90 5.43
C ARG A 45 -4.56 1.24 4.51
N GLY A 46 -3.94 2.00 3.58
CA GLY A 46 -2.92 1.45 2.68
C GLY A 46 -1.72 0.86 3.43
N TYR A 47 -1.21 1.56 4.44
CA TYR A 47 -0.16 1.01 5.32
C TYR A 47 -0.62 -0.24 6.08
N HIS A 48 -1.86 -0.27 6.54
CA HIS A 48 -2.42 -1.43 7.24
C HIS A 48 -2.58 -2.65 6.34
N THR A 49 -2.98 -2.47 5.09
CA THR A 49 -3.03 -3.56 4.10
C THR A 49 -1.64 -4.14 3.84
N LEU A 50 -0.64 -3.27 3.63
CA LEU A 50 0.73 -3.71 3.41
C LEU A 50 1.29 -4.52 4.59
N LYS A 51 1.02 -4.09 5.83
CA LYS A 51 1.42 -4.82 7.04
C LYS A 51 0.68 -6.14 7.21
N GLY A 52 -0.59 -6.21 6.79
CA GLY A 52 -1.43 -7.40 6.95
C GLY A 52 -1.16 -8.51 5.94
N GLY A 53 -0.56 -8.19 4.79
CA GLY A 53 -0.17 -9.16 3.77
C GLY A 53 1.21 -9.80 3.98
N ALA A 54 2.02 -9.28 4.91
CA ALA A 54 3.35 -9.80 5.28
C ALA A 54 3.31 -10.81 6.44
#